data_AF-B9T1A6-F1
#
_entry.id   AF-B9T1A6-F1
#
_cell.length_a   1.000
_cell.length_b   1.000
_cell.length_c   1.000
_cell.angle_alpha   90.00
_cell.angle_beta   90.00
_cell.angle_gamma   90.00
#
_symmetry.space_group_name_H-M   'P 1'
#
loop_
_entity.id
_entity.type
_entity.pdbx_description
1 polymer ?
#
loop_
_entity_poly.entity_id
_entity_poly.type
_entity_poly.pdbx_seq_one_letter_code
_entity_poly.pdbx_strand_id
1 'polypeptide(L)'
;MDWSKDCQPAKLSSCGVTDFRYYKLQDVDHFVTKYNQGDGSMKQDGCSNKCTKDCKCLGYFYHPETSMCWIAYDLKTWTRVANSTHLAYITAPNK
;
A
#
# COMPACT_ATOMS: atom_id res chain seq x y z
N MET A 1 7.03 4.10 -24.31
CA MET A 1 7.12 3.58 -22.93
C MET A 1 5.70 3.17 -22.55
N ASP A 2 5.31 1.97 -22.97
CA ASP A 2 4.01 1.42 -22.62
C ASP A 2 4.10 0.72 -21.27
N TRP A 3 3.02 0.78 -20.51
CA TRP A 3 2.88 0.07 -19.26
C TRP A 3 2.81 -1.43 -19.54
N SER A 4 3.69 -2.23 -18.93
CA SER A 4 3.64 -3.68 -19.09
C SER A 4 2.44 -4.26 -18.34
N LYS A 5 1.67 -5.13 -19.00
CA LYS A 5 0.61 -5.94 -18.38
C LYS A 5 1.17 -6.99 -17.42
N ASP A 6 2.46 -7.31 -17.53
CA ASP A 6 3.14 -8.26 -16.65
C ASP A 6 3.39 -7.68 -15.25
N CYS A 7 3.24 -6.35 -15.09
CA CYS A 7 3.36 -5.66 -13.81
C CYS A 7 2.01 -5.51 -13.08
N GLN A 8 1.03 -6.37 -13.39
CA GLN A 8 -0.24 -6.40 -12.66
C GLN A 8 -0.05 -7.04 -11.27
N PRO A 9 -0.67 -6.48 -10.21
CA PRO A 9 -0.65 -7.10 -8.90
C PRO A 9 -1.29 -8.49 -9.00
N ALA A 10 -0.61 -9.48 -8.42
CA ALA A 10 -1.12 -10.83 -8.39
C ALA A 10 -2.44 -10.87 -7.62
N LYS A 11 -3.42 -11.59 -8.18
CA LYS A 11 -4.69 -11.80 -7.49
C LYS A 11 -4.44 -12.68 -6.28
N LEU A 12 -4.76 -12.17 -5.09
CA LEU A 12 -4.82 -12.99 -3.89
C LEU A 12 -5.98 -13.99 -4.07
N SER A 13 -5.68 -15.29 -3.96
CA SER A 13 -6.68 -16.36 -4.06
C SER A 13 -7.60 -16.40 -2.83
N SER A 14 -7.14 -15.82 -1.72
CA SER A 14 -7.80 -15.83 -0.42
C SER A 14 -7.31 -14.67 0.44
N CYS A 15 -8.15 -14.24 1.39
CA CYS A 15 -7.83 -13.15 2.33
C CYS A 15 -7.25 -13.68 3.65
N GLY A 16 -6.77 -14.92 3.67
CA GLY A 16 -6.06 -15.44 4.82
C GLY A 16 -4.79 -14.63 5.01
N VAL A 17 -4.55 -14.13 6.22
CA VAL A 17 -3.33 -13.40 6.60
C VAL A 17 -2.06 -14.21 6.29
N THR A 18 -2.21 -15.52 6.15
CA THR A 18 -1.16 -16.49 5.80
C THR A 18 -0.83 -16.54 4.31
N ASP A 19 -1.70 -16.02 3.44
CA ASP A 19 -1.64 -16.24 1.99
C ASP A 19 -0.87 -15.12 1.28
N PHE A 20 -0.62 -14.02 1.98
CA PHE A 20 0.10 -12.87 1.46
C PHE A 20 1.10 -12.31 2.48
N ARG A 21 2.03 -11.52 1.96
CA ARG A 21 2.99 -10.71 2.74
C ARG A 21 2.96 -9.28 2.24
N TYR A 22 3.34 -8.36 3.11
CA TYR A 22 3.58 -6.99 2.69
C TYR A 22 5.01 -6.81 2.18
N TYR A 23 5.12 -6.40 0.93
CA TYR A 23 6.37 -5.91 0.36
C TYR A 23 6.50 -4.41 0.65
N LYS A 24 7.55 -4.03 1.38
CA LYS A 24 7.81 -2.64 1.77
C LYS A 24 8.60 -1.91 0.68
N LEU A 25 8.09 -0.75 0.28
CA LEU A 25 8.77 0.21 -0.57
C LEU A 25 8.99 1.51 0.21
N GLN A 26 10.18 2.09 0.06
CA GLN A 26 10.60 3.36 0.65
C GLN A 26 10.66 4.45 -0.41
N ASP A 27 10.61 5.70 0.02
CA ASP A 27 10.75 6.88 -0.85
C ASP A 27 9.67 6.92 -1.95
N VAL A 28 8.43 6.57 -1.61
CA VAL A 28 7.32 6.50 -2.56
C VAL A 28 6.31 7.59 -2.28
N ASP A 29 6.13 8.52 -3.23
CA ASP A 29 4.97 9.39 -3.19
C ASP A 29 3.82 8.76 -3.99
N HIS A 30 2.68 8.69 -3.33
CA HIS A 30 1.48 8.07 -3.88
C HIS A 30 0.52 9.16 -4.31
N PHE A 31 0.04 9.10 -5.55
CA PHE A 31 -0.85 10.14 -6.09
C PHE A 31 -2.12 10.34 -5.26
N VAL A 32 -2.57 9.31 -4.53
CA VAL A 32 -3.76 9.34 -3.68
C VAL A 32 -3.63 10.33 -2.49
N THR A 33 -2.42 10.68 -2.02
CA THR A 33 -2.23 11.71 -0.95
C THR A 33 -2.78 13.07 -1.38
N LYS A 34 -2.70 13.37 -2.68
CA LYS A 34 -3.06 14.68 -3.23
C LYS A 34 -4.57 14.92 -3.24
N TYR A 35 -5.37 13.85 -3.17
CA TYR A 35 -6.83 13.92 -3.29
C TYR A 35 -7.56 13.33 -2.11
N ASN A 36 -6.88 12.55 -1.26
CA ASN A 36 -7.46 11.93 -0.08
C ASN A 36 -6.61 12.26 1.14
N GLN A 37 -7.25 12.74 2.19
CA GLN A 37 -6.58 13.07 3.46
C GLN A 37 -6.08 11.82 4.19
N GLY A 38 -6.58 10.64 3.83
CA GLY A 38 -6.26 9.39 4.51
C GLY A 38 -6.95 9.29 5.86
N ASP A 39 -6.70 8.18 6.53
CA ASP A 39 -7.15 7.93 7.89
C ASP A 39 -5.99 8.17 8.87
N GLY A 40 -6.20 8.99 9.89
CA GLY A 40 -5.25 9.18 11.01
C GLY A 40 -5.97 9.55 12.30
N SER A 41 -5.32 9.71 13.45
CA SER A 41 -3.94 9.41 13.85
C SER A 41 -3.82 7.94 14.26
N MET A 42 -3.13 7.10 13.48
CA MET A 42 -3.00 5.68 13.80
C MET A 42 -1.58 5.15 13.61
N LYS A 43 -1.24 4.12 14.38
CA LYS A 43 0.04 3.41 14.23
C LYS A 43 0.04 2.63 12.91
N GLN A 44 1.25 2.40 12.36
CA GLN A 44 1.46 1.56 11.17
C GLN A 44 0.75 0.20 11.28
N ASP A 45 0.80 -0.45 12.45
CA ASP A 45 0.13 -1.75 12.68
C ASP A 45 -1.39 -1.64 12.59
N GLY A 46 -1.97 -0.51 12.99
CA GLY A 46 -3.40 -0.23 12.81
C GLY A 46 -3.77 -0.13 11.32
N CYS A 47 -2.93 0.56 10.54
CA CYS A 47 -3.07 0.66 9.09
C CYS A 47 -2.95 -0.72 8.41
N SER A 48 -1.94 -1.50 8.80
CA SER A 48 -1.73 -2.87 8.33
C SER A 48 -2.90 -3.79 8.67
N ASN A 49 -3.41 -3.71 9.90
CA ASN A 49 -4.57 -4.51 10.32
C ASN A 49 -5.84 -4.11 9.55
N LYS A 50 -6.04 -2.82 9.29
CA LYS A 50 -7.16 -2.32 8.49
C LYS A 50 -7.11 -2.87 7.06
N CYS A 51 -5.95 -2.85 6.42
CA CYS A 51 -5.75 -3.46 5.10
C CYS A 51 -5.94 -4.98 5.14
N THR A 52 -5.33 -5.66 6.12
CA THR A 52 -5.36 -7.13 6.26
C THR A 52 -6.79 -7.67 6.46
N LYS A 53 -7.66 -6.91 7.12
CA LYS A 53 -9.07 -7.28 7.33
C LYS A 53 -9.94 -7.05 6.08
N ASP A 54 -9.47 -6.27 5.12
CA ASP A 54 -10.20 -5.95 3.90
C ASP A 54 -9.64 -6.74 2.73
N CYS A 55 -10.39 -7.74 2.29
CA CYS A 55 -10.07 -8.59 1.14
C CYS A 55 -9.76 -7.84 -0.16
N LYS A 56 -10.27 -6.62 -0.32
CA LYS A 56 -10.04 -5.81 -1.53
C LYS A 56 -8.73 -5.03 -1.44
N CYS A 57 -8.10 -4.99 -0.27
CA CYS A 57 -6.88 -4.24 -0.07
C CYS A 57 -5.72 -4.88 -0.84
N LEU A 58 -5.11 -4.08 -1.71
CA LEU A 58 -3.89 -4.45 -2.44
C LEU A 58 -2.63 -3.91 -1.77
N GLY A 59 -2.79 -3.07 -0.74
CA GLY A 59 -1.70 -2.50 0.01
C GLY A 59 -2.13 -1.25 0.78
N TYR A 60 -1.21 -0.65 1.50
CA TYR A 60 -1.44 0.61 2.18
C TYR A 60 -0.22 1.51 2.10
N PHE A 61 -0.46 2.82 2.16
CA PHE A 61 0.57 3.82 2.34
C PHE A 61 0.54 4.33 3.76
N TYR A 62 1.72 4.59 4.31
CA TYR A 62 1.87 5.08 5.66
C TYR A 62 2.85 6.24 5.67
N HIS A 63 2.43 7.34 6.28
CA HIS A 63 3.30 8.48 6.53
C HIS A 63 3.69 8.52 8.01
N PRO A 64 4.94 8.15 8.36
CA PRO A 64 5.36 8.04 9.76
C PRO A 64 5.27 9.36 10.54
N GLU A 65 5.57 10.48 9.89
CA GLU A 65 5.61 11.79 10.55
C GLU A 65 4.23 12.29 10.97
N THR A 66 3.21 12.09 10.12
CA THR A 66 1.83 12.50 10.44
C THR A 66 0.97 11.36 10.98
N SER A 67 1.51 10.13 11.06
CA SER A 67 0.76 8.93 11.44
C SER A 67 -0.53 8.73 10.62
N MET A 68 -0.45 9.09 9.34
CA MET A 68 -1.54 8.97 8.39
C MET A 68 -1.42 7.67 7.58
N CYS A 69 -2.56 7.08 7.30
CA CYS A 69 -2.73 5.80 6.62
C CYS A 69 -3.63 5.95 5.40
N TRP A 70 -3.28 5.32 4.29
CA TRP A 70 -4.14 5.23 3.11
C TRP A 70 -4.25 3.79 2.67
N ILE A 71 -5.47 3.27 2.64
CA ILE A 71 -5.77 1.93 2.12
C ILE A 71 -5.87 2.00 0.60
N ALA A 72 -5.08 1.19 -0.08
CA ALA A 72 -5.06 1.12 -1.54
C ALA A 72 -5.86 -0.10 -2.02
N TYR A 73 -6.99 0.17 -2.66
CA TYR A 73 -7.78 -0.82 -3.39
C TYR A 73 -7.33 -0.99 -4.83
N ASP A 74 -6.55 -0.03 -5.31
CA ASP A 74 -5.91 0.00 -6.62
C ASP A 74 -4.54 0.63 -6.42
N LEU A 75 -3.50 -0.01 -6.96
CA LEU A 75 -2.14 0.45 -6.80
C LEU A 75 -1.88 1.69 -7.67
N LYS A 76 -2.52 1.84 -8.84
CA LYS A 76 -2.33 3.00 -9.75
C LYS A 76 -0.85 3.41 -9.91
N THR A 77 -0.60 4.68 -10.21
CA THR A 77 0.74 5.22 -10.47
C THR A 77 1.46 5.64 -9.20
N TRP A 78 2.69 5.19 -9.03
CA TRP A 78 3.60 5.62 -7.98
C TRP A 78 4.77 6.38 -8.57
N THR A 79 5.27 7.37 -7.82
CA THR A 79 6.49 8.07 -8.19
C THR A 79 7.49 7.86 -7.08
N ARG A 80 8.69 7.38 -7.42
CA ARG A 80 9.79 7.41 -6.46
C ARG A 80 10.20 8.87 -6.27
N VAL A 81 10.19 9.34 -5.02
CA VAL A 81 10.58 10.69 -4.66
C VAL A 81 11.73 10.57 -3.68
N ALA A 82 12.91 11.05 -4.09
CA ALA A 82 14.08 11.03 -3.22
C ALA A 82 13.83 11.81 -1.93
N ASN A 83 14.32 11.28 -0.80
CA ASN A 83 14.20 11.88 0.54
C ASN A 83 12.75 11.97 1.07
N SER A 84 11.90 10.98 0.74
CA SER A 84 10.54 10.93 1.28
C SER A 84 10.44 9.88 2.38
N THR A 85 9.85 10.24 3.52
CA THR A 85 9.56 9.29 4.60
C THR A 85 8.31 8.46 4.34
N HIS A 86 7.66 8.64 3.19
CA HIS A 86 6.47 7.91 2.79
C HIS A 86 6.80 6.45 2.51
N LEU A 87 6.04 5.55 3.13
CA LEU A 87 6.20 4.11 3.00
C LEU A 87 5.00 3.54 2.26
N ALA A 88 5.24 2.60 1.35
CA ALA A 88 4.20 1.79 0.74
C ALA A 88 4.39 0.32 1.14
N TYR A 89 3.29 -0.35 1.45
CA TYR A 89 3.25 -1.75 1.84
C TYR A 89 2.26 -2.47 0.95
N ILE A 90 2.76 -3.31 0.07
CA ILE A 90 1.97 -3.89 -1.03
C ILE A 90 1.76 -5.36 -0.74
N THR A 91 0.52 -5.83 -0.87
CA THR A 91 0.25 -7.25 -0.71
C THR A 91 0.84 -8.01 -1.88
N ALA A 92 1.64 -9.01 -1.57
CA ALA A 92 2.21 -9.93 -2.53
C ALA A 92 1.90 -11.35 -2.05
N PRO A 93 1.50 -12.27 -2.94
CA PRO A 93 1.26 -13.65 -2.55
C PRO A 93 2.54 -14.24 -1.95
N ASN A 94 2.35 -15.03 -0.89
CA ASN A 94 3.38 -15.96 -0.46
C ASN A 94 3.48 -17.02 -1.56
N LYS A 95 4.68 -17.27 -2.08
CA LYS A 95 4.92 -18.20 -3.21
C LYS A 95 4.16 -19.51 -3.06
#